data_AF-A0A7C4S7I5-F1
#
_entry.id   AF-A0A7C4S7I5-F1
#
_cell.length_a   1.000
_cell.length_b   1.000
_cell.length_c   1.000
_cell.angle_alpha   90.00
_cell.angle_beta   90.00
_cell.angle_gamma   90.00
#
_symmetry.space_group_name_H-M   'P 1'
#
loop_
_entity.id
_entity.type
_entity.pdbx_description
1 polymer ?
#
loop_
_entity_poly.entity_id
_entity_poly.type
_entity_poly.pdbx_seq_one_letter_code
_entity_poly.pdbx_strand_id
1 'polypeptide(L)'
;MDVARFMEAVKELTIEEKYSLMEELLDVLLSSVNLEMVPDDLGWRINQAYRDGKLIEDEFLKELAYAVSIAEPAKFRRIIERLKVERLR
;
A
#
# COMPACT_ATOMS: atom_id res chain seq x y z
N MET A 1 -3.09 -13.21 -1.95
CA MET A 1 -2.78 -13.76 -0.61
C MET A 1 -2.06 -12.72 0.26
N ASP A 2 -1.07 -12.00 -0.26
CA ASP A 2 -0.30 -11.02 0.52
C ASP A 2 -1.07 -9.73 0.89
N VAL A 3 -1.93 -9.21 -0.01
CA VAL A 3 -2.76 -8.02 0.29
C VAL A 3 -3.75 -8.25 1.42
N ALA A 4 -4.33 -9.45 1.54
CA ALA A 4 -5.23 -9.75 2.67
C ALA A 4 -4.48 -9.71 4.01
N ARG A 5 -3.26 -10.28 4.04
CA ARG A 5 -2.39 -10.24 5.23
C ARG A 5 -1.96 -8.81 5.56
N PHE A 6 -1.71 -8.01 4.54
CA PHE A 6 -1.47 -6.58 4.70
C PHE A 6 -2.68 -5.88 5.33
N MET A 7 -3.91 -6.13 4.86
CA MET A 7 -5.09 -5.46 5.42
C MET A 7 -5.39 -5.88 6.87
N GLU A 8 -5.14 -7.13 7.26
CA GLU A 8 -5.17 -7.50 8.69
C GLU A 8 -4.10 -6.74 9.50
N ALA A 9 -2.97 -6.41 8.87
CA ALA A 9 -1.94 -5.58 9.47
C ALA A 9 -2.29 -4.08 9.52
N VAL A 10 -3.28 -3.61 8.76
CA VAL A 10 -3.70 -2.21 8.71
C VAL A 10 -4.79 -1.89 9.75
N LYS A 11 -5.63 -2.86 10.09
CA LYS A 11 -6.78 -2.67 11.01
C LYS A 11 -6.40 -2.14 12.39
N GLU A 12 -5.21 -2.50 12.88
CA GLU A 12 -4.73 -2.10 14.21
C GLU A 12 -3.85 -0.84 14.16
N LEU A 13 -3.63 -0.24 12.99
CA LEU A 13 -2.78 0.94 12.87
C LEU A 13 -3.54 2.20 13.26
N THR A 14 -2.84 3.11 13.93
CA THR A 14 -3.30 4.48 14.14
C THR A 14 -3.39 5.23 12.82
N ILE A 15 -4.04 6.40 12.84
CA ILE A 15 -4.14 7.25 11.65
C ILE A 15 -2.74 7.70 11.20
N GLU A 16 -1.87 8.08 12.12
CA GLU A 16 -0.50 8.51 11.84
C GLU A 16 0.34 7.38 11.22
N GLU A 17 0.17 6.15 11.71
CA GLU A 17 0.82 4.96 11.14
C GLU A 17 0.29 4.65 9.73
N LYS A 18 -1.02 4.82 9.49
CA LYS A 18 -1.59 4.69 8.14
C LYS A 18 -1.05 5.74 7.17
N TYR A 19 -0.85 6.98 7.61
CA TYR A 19 -0.20 8.01 6.78
C TYR A 19 1.23 7.62 6.41
N SER A 20 2.03 7.22 7.41
CA SER A 20 3.42 6.79 7.18
C SER A 20 3.50 5.60 6.22
N LEU A 21 2.59 4.64 6.37
CA LEU A 21 2.50 3.48 5.49
C LEU A 21 2.05 3.84 4.07
N MET A 22 1.08 4.76 3.94
CA MET A 22 0.61 5.26 2.65
C MET A 22 1.74 5.97 1.89
N GLU A 23 2.53 6.81 2.56
CA GLU A 23 3.68 7.49 1.96
C GLU A 23 4.74 6.48 1.48
N GLU A 24 5.09 5.50 2.30
CA GLU A 24 6.05 4.47 1.90
C GLU A 24 5.56 3.66 0.69
N LEU A 25 4.28 3.27 0.66
CA LEU A 25 3.71 2.53 -0.46
C LEU A 25 3.71 3.37 -1.75
N LEU A 26 3.39 4.66 -1.66
CA LEU A 26 3.50 5.58 -2.79
C LEU A 26 4.94 5.70 -3.29
N ASP A 27 5.91 5.88 -2.38
CA ASP A 27 7.33 5.97 -2.74
C ASP A 27 7.79 4.70 -3.46
N VAL A 28 7.40 3.52 -2.97
CA VAL A 28 7.71 2.25 -3.62
C VAL A 28 7.08 2.17 -5.02
N LEU A 29 5.82 2.57 -5.15
CA LEU A 29 5.10 2.50 -6.42
C LEU A 29 5.67 3.47 -7.46
N LEU A 30 5.87 4.74 -7.08
CA LEU A 30 6.32 5.81 -7.97
C LEU A 30 7.79 5.68 -8.37
N SER A 31 8.60 4.99 -7.55
CA SER A 31 9.99 4.66 -7.88
C SER A 31 10.14 3.33 -8.63
N SER A 32 9.06 2.60 -8.87
CA SER A 32 9.12 1.32 -9.57
C SER A 32 9.38 1.51 -11.06
N VAL A 33 10.29 0.71 -11.59
CA VAL A 33 10.51 0.58 -13.04
C VAL A 33 9.47 -0.30 -13.74
N ASN A 34 8.58 -0.94 -12.97
CA ASN A 34 7.53 -1.83 -13.46
C ASN A 34 6.13 -1.18 -13.30
N LEU A 35 6.05 0.15 -13.20
CA LEU A 35 4.79 0.86 -12.97
C LEU A 35 3.76 0.57 -14.08
N GLU A 36 4.23 0.34 -15.31
CA GLU A 36 3.43 -0.06 -16.47
C GLU A 36 2.71 -1.40 -16.32
N MET A 37 3.11 -2.23 -15.33
CA MET A 37 2.39 -3.46 -15.02
C MET A 37 1.11 -3.22 -14.22
N VAL A 38 0.94 -2.03 -13.63
CA VAL A 38 -0.26 -1.67 -12.87
C VAL A 38 -1.37 -1.32 -13.86
N PRO A 39 -2.55 -1.95 -13.74
CA PRO A 39 -3.69 -1.60 -14.59
C PRO A 39 -4.06 -0.12 -14.52
N ASP A 40 -4.31 0.52 -15.66
CA ASP A 40 -4.62 1.95 -15.74
C ASP A 40 -5.81 2.35 -14.86
N ASP A 41 -6.85 1.52 -14.81
CA ASP A 41 -8.05 1.77 -14.00
C ASP A 41 -7.74 1.78 -12.50
N LEU A 42 -6.81 0.93 -12.06
CA LEU A 42 -6.31 0.91 -10.68
C LEU A 42 -5.47 2.16 -10.40
N GLY A 43 -4.58 2.52 -11.32
CA GLY A 43 -3.78 3.74 -11.22
C GLY A 43 -4.64 5.00 -11.13
N TRP A 44 -5.71 5.08 -11.93
CA TRP A 44 -6.66 6.20 -11.90
C TRP A 44 -7.41 6.29 -10.57
N ARG A 45 -7.87 5.17 -10.00
CA ARG A 45 -8.55 5.16 -8.71
C ARG A 45 -7.63 5.62 -7.57
N ILE A 46 -6.39 5.13 -7.55
CA ILE A 46 -5.36 5.56 -6.58
C ILE A 46 -5.09 7.07 -6.71
N ASN A 47 -4.90 7.57 -7.93
CA ASN A 47 -4.66 9.00 -8.18
C ASN A 47 -5.85 9.86 -7.74
N GLN A 48 -7.08 9.44 -8.02
CA GLN A 48 -8.28 10.16 -7.59
C GLN A 48 -8.40 10.18 -6.05
N ALA A 49 -8.20 9.03 -5.40
CA ALA A 49 -8.22 8.94 -3.94
C ALA A 49 -7.12 9.80 -3.28
N TYR A 50 -5.93 9.87 -3.88
CA TYR A 50 -4.86 10.75 -3.43
C TYR A 50 -5.28 12.23 -3.51
N ARG A 51 -5.82 12.66 -4.65
CA ARG A 51 -6.29 14.05 -4.86
C ARG A 51 -7.41 14.45 -3.90
N ASP A 52 -8.27 13.49 -3.57
CA ASP A 52 -9.39 13.70 -2.64
C ASP A 52 -8.98 13.59 -1.17
N GLY A 53 -7.71 13.28 -0.86
CA GLY A 53 -7.21 13.13 0.51
C GLY A 53 -7.68 11.85 1.21
N LYS A 54 -8.16 10.86 0.45
CA LYS A 54 -8.79 9.63 0.96
C LYS A 54 -7.91 8.40 0.91
N LEU A 55 -6.69 8.52 0.39
CA LEU A 55 -5.82 7.36 0.14
C LEU A 55 -5.51 6.53 1.41
N ILE A 56 -5.65 7.13 2.60
CA ILE A 56 -5.49 6.43 3.89
C ILE A 56 -6.70 5.57 4.30
N GLU A 57 -7.85 5.72 3.64
CA GLU A 57 -9.03 4.89 3.89
C GLU A 57 -8.75 3.45 3.45
N ASP A 58 -9.25 2.48 4.21
CA ASP A 58 -8.89 1.07 4.05
C ASP A 58 -9.12 0.53 2.64
N GLU A 59 -10.16 1.00 1.95
CA GLU A 59 -10.45 0.63 0.56
C GLU A 59 -9.33 1.06 -0.40
N PHE A 60 -8.89 2.32 -0.31
CA PHE A 60 -7.86 2.86 -1.21
C PHE A 60 -6.46 2.43 -0.79
N LEU A 61 -6.22 2.25 0.51
CA LEU A 61 -4.96 1.68 1.01
C LEU A 61 -4.77 0.25 0.50
N LYS A 62 -5.86 -0.53 0.41
CA LYS A 62 -5.87 -1.87 -0.20
C LYS A 62 -5.55 -1.82 -1.69
N GLU A 63 -6.10 -0.86 -2.43
CA GLU A 63 -5.81 -0.66 -3.85
C GLU A 63 -4.35 -0.29 -4.09
N LEU A 64 -3.82 0.66 -3.30
CA LEU A 64 -2.41 1.04 -3.33
C LEU A 64 -1.49 -0.15 -3.02
N ALA A 65 -1.79 -0.91 -1.97
CA ALA A 65 -1.07 -2.12 -1.62
C ALA A 65 -1.13 -3.17 -2.74
N TYR A 66 -2.27 -3.30 -3.42
CA TYR A 66 -2.40 -4.19 -4.56
C TYR A 66 -1.53 -3.75 -5.74
N ALA A 67 -1.53 -2.46 -6.08
CA ALA A 67 -0.64 -1.91 -7.11
C ALA A 67 0.84 -2.15 -6.79
N VAL A 68 1.26 -1.91 -5.55
CA VAL A 68 2.63 -2.20 -5.09
C VAL A 68 2.95 -3.70 -5.15
N SER A 69 1.97 -4.56 -4.84
CA SER A 69 2.17 -6.02 -4.94
C SER A 69 2.37 -6.52 -6.36
N ILE A 70 1.87 -5.77 -7.35
CA ILE A 70 2.06 -6.04 -8.79
C ILE A 70 3.43 -5.52 -9.25
N ALA A 71 3.70 -4.23 -9.01
CA ALA A 71 4.90 -3.56 -9.51
C ALA A 71 6.18 -4.00 -8.77
N GLU A 72 6.10 -4.23 -7.46
CA GLU A 72 7.24 -4.46 -6.57
C GLU A 72 6.97 -5.58 -5.54
N PRO A 73 6.67 -6.82 -5.97
CA PRO A 73 6.25 -7.91 -5.08
C PRO A 73 7.27 -8.21 -3.96
N ALA A 74 8.56 -8.06 -4.22
CA ALA A 74 9.61 -8.29 -3.22
C ALA A 74 9.63 -7.20 -2.14
N LYS A 75 9.46 -5.92 -2.52
CA LYS A 75 9.39 -4.81 -1.55
C LYS A 75 8.08 -4.89 -0.75
N PHE A 76 6.97 -5.23 -1.40
CA PHE A 76 5.69 -5.43 -0.73
C PHE A 76 5.75 -6.49 0.38
N ARG A 77 6.41 -7.63 0.12
CA ARG A 77 6.61 -8.67 1.14
C ARG A 77 7.41 -8.17 2.34
N ARG A 78 8.46 -7.37 2.12
CA ARG A 78 9.27 -6.78 3.21
C ARG A 78 8.44 -5.84 4.09
N ILE A 79 7.56 -5.03 3.50
CA ILE A 79 6.64 -4.16 4.24
C ILE A 79 5.75 -5.01 5.15
N ILE A 80 5.13 -6.08 4.62
CA ILE A 80 4.29 -6.98 5.41
C ILE A 80 5.08 -7.65 6.56
N GLU A 81 6.32 -8.08 6.30
CA GLU A 81 7.17 -8.68 7.32
C GLU A 81 7.52 -7.69 8.43
N ARG A 82 7.86 -6.44 8.08
CA ARG A 82 8.14 -5.39 9.06
C ARG A 82 6.92 -5.10 9.94
N LEU A 83 5.75 -4.91 9.34
CA LEU A 83 4.50 -4.67 10.06
C LEU A 83 4.18 -5.80 11.06
N LYS A 84 4.57 -7.05 10.77
CA LYS A 84 4.42 -8.17 11.72
C LYS A 84 5.43 -8.13 12.86
N VAL A 85 6.69 -7.79 12.57
CA VAL A 85 7.75 -7.74 13.59
C VAL A 85 7.51 -6.62 14.58
N GLU A 86 7.10 -5.45 14.09
CA GLU A 86 6.74 -4.30 14.93
C GLU A 86 5.60 -4.63 15.89
N ARG A 87 4.68 -5.51 15.49
CA ARG A 87 3.57 -6.00 16.32
C ARG A 87 3.94 -7.04 17.37
N LEU A 88 5.12 -7.65 17.29
CA LEU A 88 5.60 -8.62 18.28
C LEU A 88 6.40 -7.99 19.42
N ARG A 89 6.62 -6.67 19.37
CA ARG A 89 7.37 -5.88 20.35
C ARG A 89 6.44 -5.07 21.23
#